data_AF-A0A1M6LQG8-F1
#
_entry.id   AF-A0A1M6LQG8-F1
#
_cell.length_a   1.000
_cell.length_b   1.000
_cell.length_c   1.000
_cell.angle_alpha   90.00
_cell.angle_beta   90.00
_cell.angle_gamma   90.00
#
_symmetry.space_group_name_H-M   'P 1'
#
loop_
_entity.id
_entity.type
_entity.pdbx_description
1 polymer ?
#
loop_
_entity_poly.entity_id
_entity_poly.type
_entity_poly.pdbx_seq_one_letter_code
_entity_poly.pdbx_strand_id
1 'polypeptide(L)' 'MFLLDLGRIILRLEKARRELLTTDPGDKEKLLATSRKVDKLVLEYYRVKLDLRTKIATEN' A
#
# COMPACT_ATOMS: atom_id res chain seq x y z
N MET A 1 -2.88 -1.23 -18.22
CA MET A 1 -3.10 -2.08 -17.03
C MET A 1 -2.46 -1.50 -15.76
N PHE A 2 -1.21 -1.01 -15.81
CA PHE A 2 -0.47 -0.47 -14.65
C PHE A 2 -1.14 0.64 -13.83
N LEU A 3 -1.92 1.53 -14.47
CA LEU A 3 -2.68 2.56 -13.76
C LEU A 3 -3.77 1.94 -12.86
N LEU A 4 -4.36 0.82 -13.28
CA LEU A 4 -5.34 0.06 -12.48
C LEU A 4 -4.65 -0.64 -11.31
N ASP A 5 -3.44 -1.16 -11.50
CA ASP A 5 -2.66 -1.79 -10.43
C ASP A 5 -2.27 -0.77 -9.35
N LEU A 6 -1.84 0.43 -9.77
CA LEU A 6 -1.56 1.54 -8.85
C LEU A 6 -2.82 1.97 -8.09
N GLY A 7 -3.95 2.14 -8.79
CA GLY A 7 -5.23 2.47 -8.17
C GLY A 7 -5.70 1.41 -7.17
N ARG A 8 -5.53 0.12 -7.50
CA ARG A 8 -5.86 -0.99 -6.60
C ARG A 8 -5.01 -0.99 -5.34
N ILE A 9 -3.71 -0.72 -5.47
CA ILE A 9 -2.80 -0.64 -4.32
C ILE A 9 -3.17 0.54 -3.42
N ILE A 10 -3.45 1.72 -3.99
CA ILE A 10 -3.89 2.89 -3.22
C ILE A 10 -5.16 2.57 -2.43
N LEU A 11 -6.16 1.92 -3.05
CA LEU A 11 -7.39 1.54 -2.36
C LEU A 11 -7.14 0.56 -1.21
N ARG A 12 -6.27 -0.44 -1.41
CA ARG A 12 -5.88 -1.40 -0.36
C ARG A 12 -5.17 -0.70 0.79
N LEU A 13 -4.29 0.25 0.49
CA LEU A 13 -3.52 1.03 1.47
C LEU A 13 -4.45 1.92 2.30
N GLU A 14 -5.40 2.59 1.67
CA GLU A 14 -6.44 3.37 2.35
C GLU A 14 -7.29 2.51 3.29
N LYS A 15 -7.68 1.30 2.84
CA LYS A 15 -8.44 0.35 3.69
C LYS A 15 -7.62 -0.09 4.90
N ALA A 16 -6.35 -0.45 4.71
CA ALA A 16 -5.46 -0.86 5.78
C ALA A 16 -5.15 0.29 6.75
N ARG A 17 -4.99 1.53 6.26
CA ARG A 17 -4.81 2.71 7.12
C ARG A 17 -6.04 2.95 8.00
N ARG A 18 -7.25 2.87 7.43
CA ARG A 18 -8.49 2.98 8.21
C ARG A 18 -8.60 1.89 9.27
N GLU A 19 -8.31 0.64 8.90
CA GLU A 19 -8.27 -0.49 9.84
C GLU A 19 -7.33 -0.21 11.01
N LEU A 20 -6.08 0.21 10.72
CA LEU A 20 -5.09 0.57 11.73
C LEU A 20 -5.57 1.68 12.67
N LEU A 21 -6.17 2.75 12.13
CA LEU A 21 -6.67 3.89 12.92
C LEU A 21 -7.88 3.54 13.79
N THR A 22 -8.63 2.50 13.42
CA THR A 22 -9.78 2.02 14.20
C THR A 22 -9.43 0.86 15.15
N THR A 23 -8.20 0.33 15.08
CA THR A 23 -7.75 -0.72 15.98
C THR A 23 -7.56 -0.16 17.38
N ASP A 24 -8.08 -0.87 18.39
CA ASP A 24 -7.86 -0.54 19.79
C ASP A 24 -6.35 -0.51 20.10
N PRO A 25 -5.80 0.62 20.60
CA PRO A 25 -4.41 0.69 21.02
C PRO A 25 -4.02 -0.31 22.12
N GLY A 26 -5.00 -0.78 22.91
CA GLY A 26 -4.80 -1.84 23.91
C GLY A 26 -4.55 -3.23 23.31
N ASP A 27 -5.08 -3.49 22.11
CA ASP A 27 -4.87 -4.72 21.36
C ASP A 27 -3.57 -4.65 20.54
N LYS A 28 -2.44 -4.80 21.24
CA LYS A 28 -1.10 -4.67 20.67
C LYS A 28 -0.83 -5.65 19.53
N GLU A 29 -1.37 -6.87 19.60
CA GLU A 29 -1.18 -7.88 18.57
C GLU A 29 -1.87 -7.48 17.27
N LYS A 30 -3.15 -7.09 17.37
CA LYS A 30 -3.89 -6.62 16.21
C LYS A 30 -3.29 -5.35 15.66
N LEU A 31 -2.89 -4.41 16.51
CA LEU A 31 -2.25 -3.16 16.11
C LEU A 31 -0.98 -3.43 15.30
N LEU A 32 -0.10 -4.30 15.81
CA LEU A 32 1.12 -4.71 15.13
C LEU A 32 0.83 -5.43 13.79
N ALA A 33 -0.20 -6.28 13.74
CA ALA A 33 -0.60 -6.96 12.52
C ALA A 33 -1.08 -5.98 11.45
N THR A 34 -1.95 -5.02 11.80
CA THR A 34 -2.39 -3.95 10.88
C THR A 34 -1.24 -3.04 10.46
N SER A 35 -0.33 -2.71 11.36
CA SER A 35 0.84 -1.88 11.07
C SER A 35 1.72 -2.53 10.00
N ARG A 36 2.08 -3.81 10.20
CA ARG A 36 2.86 -4.60 9.22
C ARG A 36 2.15 -4.73 7.87
N LYS A 37 0.81 -4.76 7.86
CA LYS A 37 0.01 -4.80 6.62
C LYS A 37 0.12 -3.49 5.85
N VAL A 38 0.09 -2.35 6.55
CA VAL A 38 0.31 -1.03 5.94
C VAL A 38 1.72 -0.96 5.36
N ASP A 39 2.76 -1.36 6.11
CA ASP A 39 4.15 -1.34 5.64
C ASP A 39 4.34 -2.13 4.34
N LYS A 40 3.76 -3.34 4.27
CA LYS A 40 3.81 -4.16 3.05
C LYS A 40 3.17 -3.46 1.85
N LEU A 41 2.01 -2.83 2.05
CA LEU A 41 1.31 -2.12 0.98
C LEU A 41 2.06 -0.86 0.53
N VAL A 42 2.76 -0.18 1.43
CA VAL A 42 3.63 0.96 1.09
C VAL A 42 4.77 0.49 0.18
N LEU A 43 5.43 -0.62 0.52
CA LEU A 43 6.49 -1.18 -0.33
C LEU A 43 5.94 -1.62 -1.71
N GLU A 44 4.76 -2.24 -1.75
CA GLU A 44 4.10 -2.64 -2.99
C GLU A 44 3.77 -1.40 -3.87
N TYR A 45 3.27 -0.32 -3.26
CA TYR A 45 3.03 0.96 -3.94
C TYR A 45 4.31 1.51 -4.57
N TYR A 46 5.41 1.57 -3.83
CA TYR A 46 6.66 2.10 -4.36
C TYR A 46 7.25 1.24 -5.48
N ARG A 47 7.12 -0.09 -5.40
CA ARG A 47 7.52 -1.00 -6.48
C ARG A 47 6.72 -0.72 -7.75
N VAL A 48 5.39 -0.70 -7.67
CA VAL A 48 4.54 -0.43 -8.84
C VAL A 48 4.75 0.98 -9.40
N LYS A 49 4.96 1.98 -8.53
CA LYS A 49 5.30 3.34 -8.93
C LYS A 49 6.64 3.41 -9.68
N LEU A 50 7.65 2.67 -9.21
CA LEU A 50 8.96 2.61 -9.85
C LEU A 50 8.86 1.93 -11.22
N ASP A 51 8.18 0.78 -11.30
CA ASP A 51 7.99 0.05 -12.56
C ASP A 51 7.27 0.90 -13.61
N LEU A 52 6.24 1.65 -13.19
CA LEU A 52 5.54 2.60 -14.06
C LEU A 52 6.48 3.69 -14.58
N ARG A 53 7.32 4.26 -13.70
CA ARG A 53 8.28 5.31 -14.08
C ARG A 53 9.32 4.79 -15.08
N THR A 54 9.86 3.59 -14.86
CA THR A 54 10.84 2.96 -15.77
C THR A 54 10.24 2.75 -17.15
N LYS A 55 8.99 2.28 -17.24
CA LYS A 55 8.33 2.05 -18.53
C LYS A 55 8.09 3.33 -19.32
N ILE A 56 7.60 4.37 -18.64
CA ILE A 56 7.43 5.70 -19.26
C ILE A 56 8.78 6.22 -19.78
N ALA A 57 9.89 5.95 -19.09
CA ALA A 57 11.21 6.39 -19.54
C ALA A 57 11.78 5.61 -20.73
N THR A 58 11.37 4.35 -20.94
CA THR A 58 11.77 3.52 -22.10
C THR A 58 10.87 3.64 -23.32
N GLU A 59 9.67 4.20 -23.17
CA GLU A 59 8.72 4.45 -24.28
C GLU A 59 8.89 5.84 -24.92
N ASN A 60 9.76 6.69 -24.37
CA ASN A 60 10.17 8.00 -24.93
C ASN A 60 11.59 7.90 -25.50
#